data_AF-A0A519S4M0-F1
#
_entry.id   AF-A0A519S4M0-F1
#
_cell.length_a   1.000
_cell.length_b   1.000
_cell.length_c   1.000
_cell.angle_alpha   90.00
_cell.angle_beta   90.00
_cell.angle_gamma   90.00
#
_symmetry.space_group_name_H-M   'P 1'
#
loop_
_entity.id
_entity.type
_entity.pdbx_description
1 polymer ?
#
loop_
_entity_poly.entity_id
_entity_poly.type
_entity_poly.pdbx_seq_one_letter_code
_entity_poly.pdbx_strand_id
1 'polypeptide(L)'
;MTPTPPPAAIPDLSVSFSSQGMFQPTGWFYAQFGELPRREIYQLVTAEARLAVLSDLAATHDLEQITVTQSVFLEEKDKVPEWQFYALSPAPHTLLSFSIVSSYGDQSATLYYSPSTDAGVLASLRASLQAQLESGQVERQRIQVLRLMGSDLAFSPLPLKIPALDLTTNYNDDLLPVHEAILKRLQKPDDKGLVILHGPPGTGKTSYIRHLCSLTDKPKLFIPPNLALR
;
A
#
# COMPACT_ATOMS: atom_id res chain seq x y z
N MET A 1 2.72 -52.24 20.69
CA MET A 1 3.40 -51.13 20.01
C MET A 1 2.39 -50.48 19.10
N THR A 2 1.86 -49.31 19.46
CA THR A 2 1.00 -48.53 18.57
C THR A 2 1.84 -48.07 17.37
N PRO A 3 1.39 -48.29 16.12
CA PRO A 3 2.14 -47.85 14.95
C PRO A 3 2.25 -46.33 14.98
N THR A 4 3.48 -45.83 14.87
CA THR A 4 3.76 -44.41 14.68
C THR A 4 2.97 -43.93 13.45
N PRO A 5 2.13 -42.88 13.56
CA PRO A 5 1.41 -42.37 12.40
C PRO A 5 2.43 -41.95 11.33
N PRO A 6 2.10 -42.14 10.03
CA PRO A 6 2.98 -41.70 8.96
C PRO A 6 3.23 -40.20 9.09
N PRO A 7 4.46 -39.72 8.81
CA PRO A 7 4.74 -38.29 8.80
C PRO A 7 3.74 -37.59 7.87
N ALA A 8 3.20 -36.45 8.33
CA ALA A 8 2.29 -35.65 7.53
C ALA A 8 2.92 -35.40 6.15
N ALA A 9 2.15 -35.64 5.08
CA ALA A 9 2.62 -35.45 3.72
C ALA A 9 3.11 -34.00 3.57
N ILE A 10 4.34 -33.83 3.07
CA ILE A 10 4.88 -32.50 2.79
C ILE A 10 3.98 -31.87 1.72
N PRO A 11 3.40 -30.68 1.97
CA PRO A 11 2.51 -30.04 1.02
C PRO A 11 3.26 -29.71 -0.28
N ASP A 12 2.60 -29.92 -1.42
CA ASP A 12 3.17 -29.53 -2.72
C ASP A 12 3.13 -28.01 -2.88
N LEU A 13 4.30 -27.39 -2.74
CA LEU A 13 4.44 -25.94 -2.85
C LEU A 13 4.70 -25.46 -4.28
N SER A 14 4.58 -26.31 -5.30
CA SER A 14 4.80 -25.95 -6.72
C SER A 14 3.98 -24.75 -7.18
N VAL A 15 2.79 -24.55 -6.60
CA VAL A 15 1.88 -23.42 -6.89
C VAL A 15 2.19 -22.14 -6.10
N SER A 16 3.19 -22.18 -5.21
CA SER A 16 3.56 -21.04 -4.35
C SER A 16 4.32 -19.95 -5.08
N PHE A 17 4.78 -20.21 -6.31
CA PHE A 17 5.49 -19.24 -7.14
C PHE A 17 4.94 -19.26 -8.57
N SER A 18 4.85 -18.10 -9.20
CA SER A 18 4.53 -18.00 -10.61
C SER A 18 5.70 -18.49 -11.47
N SER A 19 5.47 -18.68 -12.77
CA SER A 19 6.54 -18.97 -13.74
C SER A 19 7.63 -17.89 -13.81
N GLN A 20 7.35 -16.69 -13.29
CA GLN A 20 8.30 -15.58 -13.19
C GLN A 20 8.99 -15.52 -11.81
N GLY A 21 8.79 -16.53 -10.95
CA GLY A 21 9.37 -16.60 -9.61
C GLY A 21 8.70 -15.69 -8.58
N MET A 22 7.52 -15.13 -8.88
CA MET A 22 6.80 -14.28 -7.93
C MET A 22 6.00 -15.12 -6.96
N PHE A 23 6.22 -14.92 -5.65
CA PHE A 23 5.47 -15.61 -4.60
C PHE A 23 3.95 -15.38 -4.78
N GLN A 24 3.18 -16.45 -4.62
CA GLN A 24 1.72 -16.50 -4.77
C GLN A 24 1.10 -16.84 -3.41
N PRO A 25 0.78 -15.83 -2.57
CA PRO A 25 0.27 -16.04 -1.21
C PRO A 25 -0.94 -16.99 -1.15
N THR A 26 -1.90 -16.83 -2.08
CA THR A 26 -3.10 -17.67 -2.14
C THR A 26 -2.77 -19.12 -2.50
N GLY A 27 -1.85 -19.33 -3.46
CA GLY A 27 -1.41 -20.65 -3.88
C GLY A 27 -0.69 -21.38 -2.76
N TRP A 28 0.25 -20.70 -2.10
CA TRP A 28 0.95 -21.22 -0.92
C TRP A 28 -0.02 -21.55 0.21
N PHE A 29 -0.95 -20.65 0.55
CA PHE A 29 -1.89 -20.85 1.65
C PHE A 29 -2.78 -22.07 1.40
N TYR A 30 -3.30 -22.21 0.18
CA TYR A 30 -4.12 -23.36 -0.19
C TYR A 30 -3.32 -24.67 -0.18
N ALA A 31 -2.09 -24.67 -0.70
CA ALA A 31 -1.22 -25.85 -0.67
C ALA A 31 -0.89 -26.28 0.77
N GLN A 32 -0.65 -25.32 1.66
CA GLN A 32 -0.28 -25.57 3.05
C GLN A 32 -1.45 -26.06 3.90
N PHE A 33 -2.64 -25.49 3.72
CA PHE A 33 -3.76 -25.70 4.65
C PHE A 33 -4.97 -26.41 4.02
N GLY A 34 -4.99 -26.63 2.70
CA GLY A 34 -6.13 -27.22 1.98
C GLY A 34 -7.37 -26.34 1.95
N GLU A 35 -7.26 -25.06 2.32
CA GLU A 35 -8.37 -24.11 2.43
C GLU A 35 -8.06 -22.81 1.68
N LEU A 36 -9.08 -22.21 1.08
CA LEU A 36 -8.94 -20.89 0.46
C LEU A 36 -8.89 -19.80 1.53
N PRO A 37 -7.93 -18.86 1.46
CA PRO A 37 -7.86 -17.78 2.41
C PRO A 37 -8.91 -16.69 2.12
N ARG A 38 -9.43 -16.10 3.19
CA ARG A 38 -9.95 -14.73 3.24
C ARG A 38 -8.77 -13.77 3.38
N ARG A 39 -8.93 -12.54 2.89
CA ARG A 39 -7.87 -11.53 2.89
C ARG A 39 -8.35 -10.18 3.39
N GLU A 40 -7.56 -9.59 4.27
CA GLU A 40 -7.67 -8.21 4.71
C GLU A 40 -6.42 -7.43 4.27
N ILE A 41 -6.61 -6.23 3.74
CA ILE A 41 -5.54 -5.36 3.26
C ILE A 41 -5.53 -4.10 4.12
N TYR A 42 -4.38 -3.78 4.68
CA TYR A 42 -4.15 -2.70 5.61
C TYR A 42 -3.21 -1.68 4.98
N GLN A 43 -3.61 -0.40 5.02
CA GLN A 43 -2.74 0.72 4.69
C GLN A 43 -2.15 1.24 6.01
N LEU A 44 -0.92 0.83 6.29
CA LEU A 44 -0.20 1.29 7.48
C LEU A 44 0.12 2.79 7.37
N VAL A 45 0.25 3.45 8.53
CA VAL A 45 0.51 4.90 8.62
C VAL A 45 1.81 5.30 7.92
N THR A 46 2.87 4.49 8.05
CA THR A 46 4.16 4.70 7.38
C THR A 46 4.75 3.36 6.92
N ALA A 47 5.83 3.43 6.13
CA ALA A 47 6.57 2.23 5.73
C ALA A 47 7.24 1.54 6.93
N GLU A 48 7.66 2.31 7.92
CA GLU A 48 8.32 1.82 9.15
C GLU A 48 7.34 1.11 10.08
N ALA A 49 6.04 1.38 9.98
CA ALA A 49 5.01 0.75 10.81
C ALA A 49 4.98 -0.78 10.66
N ARG A 50 5.43 -1.33 9.53
CA ARG A 50 5.59 -2.79 9.36
C ARG A 50 6.64 -3.38 10.32
N LEU A 51 7.64 -2.60 10.72
CA LEU A 51 8.65 -3.03 11.69
C LEU A 51 8.06 -3.12 13.10
N ALA A 52 7.10 -2.24 13.43
CA ALA A 52 6.36 -2.34 14.70
C ALA A 52 5.54 -3.63 14.76
N VAL A 53 4.84 -3.99 13.67
CA VAL A 53 4.12 -5.27 13.58
C VAL A 53 5.05 -6.47 13.75
N LEU A 54 6.24 -6.44 13.15
CA LEU A 54 7.24 -7.50 13.38
C LEU A 54 7.75 -7.54 14.81
N SER A 55 7.98 -6.38 15.42
CA SER A 55 8.43 -6.30 16.81
C SER A 55 7.40 -6.93 17.76
N ASP A 56 6.11 -6.70 17.51
CA ASP A 56 5.02 -7.32 18.27
C ASP A 56 5.03 -8.84 18.10
N LEU A 57 5.23 -9.34 16.88
CA LEU A 57 5.33 -10.77 16.60
C LEU A 57 6.56 -11.40 17.27
N ALA A 58 7.70 -10.73 17.22
CA ALA A 58 8.96 -11.19 17.81
C ALA A 58 8.90 -11.34 19.33
N ALA A 59 7.96 -10.67 20.01
CA ALA A 59 7.75 -10.82 21.44
C ALA A 59 7.23 -12.22 21.83
N THR A 60 6.63 -12.95 20.88
CA THR A 60 5.97 -14.25 21.13
C THR A 60 6.41 -15.35 20.16
N HIS A 61 7.08 -15.00 19.06
CA HIS A 61 7.49 -15.93 18.01
C HIS A 61 8.95 -15.72 17.64
N ASP A 62 9.62 -16.80 17.23
CA ASP A 62 10.88 -16.72 16.50
C ASP A 62 10.57 -16.35 15.04
N LEU A 63 10.99 -15.15 14.62
CA LEU A 63 10.71 -14.65 13.27
C LEU A 63 11.30 -15.53 12.17
N GLU A 64 12.46 -16.15 12.39
CA GLU A 64 13.05 -17.02 11.35
C GLU A 64 12.20 -18.27 11.13
N GLN A 65 11.64 -18.83 12.20
CA GLN A 65 10.81 -20.04 12.13
C GLN A 65 9.46 -19.80 11.45
N ILE A 66 8.87 -18.62 11.65
CA ILE A 66 7.57 -18.28 11.05
C ILE A 66 7.71 -17.64 9.66
N THR A 67 8.92 -17.33 9.20
CA THR A 67 9.12 -16.72 7.88
C THR A 67 8.93 -17.75 6.78
N VAL A 68 7.94 -17.51 5.92
CA VAL A 68 7.65 -18.34 4.74
C VAL A 68 8.59 -17.99 3.60
N THR A 69 8.76 -16.70 3.33
CA THR A 69 9.70 -16.20 2.33
C THR A 69 9.96 -14.71 2.56
N GLN A 70 11.13 -14.23 2.12
CA GLN A 70 11.54 -12.83 2.22
C GLN A 70 12.40 -12.44 1.02
N SER A 71 12.36 -11.16 0.67
CA SER A 71 13.24 -10.53 -0.31
C SER A 71 13.61 -9.12 0.14
N VAL A 72 14.89 -8.79 0.03
CA VAL A 72 15.46 -7.52 0.46
C VAL A 72 16.39 -6.95 -0.63
N PHE A 73 16.51 -5.63 -0.68
CA PHE A 73 17.52 -4.92 -1.46
C PHE A 73 18.77 -4.68 -0.61
N LEU A 74 19.92 -4.96 -1.21
CA LEU A 74 21.24 -4.74 -0.62
C LEU A 74 21.95 -3.69 -1.48
N GLU A 75 21.90 -2.42 -1.07
CA GLU A 75 22.45 -1.31 -1.86
C GLU A 75 23.89 -0.96 -1.51
N GLU A 76 24.23 -1.00 -0.21
CA GLU A 76 25.54 -0.60 0.31
C GLU A 76 26.01 -1.57 1.38
N LYS A 77 27.34 -1.72 1.53
CA LYS A 77 27.98 -2.74 2.38
C LYS A 77 27.54 -2.72 3.85
N ASP A 78 27.23 -1.54 4.39
CA ASP A 78 26.92 -1.33 5.81
C ASP A 78 25.50 -0.76 6.03
N LYS A 79 24.70 -0.66 4.97
CA LYS A 79 23.31 -0.20 5.05
C LYS A 79 22.41 -1.39 5.37
N VAL A 80 21.46 -1.18 6.28
CA VAL A 80 20.45 -2.20 6.60
C VAL A 80 19.69 -2.57 5.32
N PRO A 81 19.50 -3.86 5.01
CA PRO A 81 18.78 -4.28 3.81
C PRO A 81 17.40 -3.66 3.75
N GLU A 82 17.06 -3.02 2.63
CA GLU A 82 15.73 -2.46 2.43
C GLU A 82 14.75 -3.55 2.05
N TRP A 83 13.51 -3.47 2.52
CA TRP A 83 12.54 -4.52 2.26
C TRP A 83 11.91 -4.41 0.88
N GLN A 84 11.90 -5.53 0.16
CA GLN A 84 11.10 -5.69 -1.05
C GLN A 84 9.79 -6.44 -0.74
N PHE A 85 9.91 -7.61 -0.11
CA PHE A 85 8.80 -8.49 0.21
C PHE A 85 9.07 -9.29 1.48
N TYR A 86 8.05 -9.55 2.28
CA TYR A 86 8.16 -10.39 3.46
C TYR A 86 6.85 -11.14 3.70
N ALA A 87 6.89 -12.45 3.95
CA ALA A 87 5.72 -13.25 4.28
C ALA A 87 5.99 -14.16 5.49
N LEU A 88 5.10 -14.12 6.48
CA LEU A 88 5.19 -14.86 7.73
C LEU A 88 3.90 -15.65 7.99
N SER A 89 4.01 -16.86 8.54
CA SER A 89 2.89 -17.67 9.02
C SER A 89 3.03 -17.87 10.53
N PRO A 90 2.61 -16.90 11.36
CA PRO A 90 2.78 -16.96 12.81
C PRO A 90 1.98 -18.10 13.47
N ALA A 91 0.90 -18.56 12.83
CA ALA A 91 0.07 -19.66 13.30
C ALA A 91 -0.57 -20.45 12.14
N PRO A 92 -1.07 -21.67 12.38
CA PRO A 92 -1.85 -22.42 11.39
C PRO A 92 -3.00 -21.58 10.82
N HIS A 93 -3.26 -21.73 9.53
CA HIS A 93 -4.27 -20.97 8.80
C HIS A 93 -4.06 -19.45 8.86
N THR A 94 -2.82 -18.97 8.94
CA THR A 94 -2.49 -17.53 8.82
C THR A 94 -1.33 -17.30 7.86
N LEU A 95 -1.35 -16.16 7.17
CA LEU A 95 -0.20 -15.65 6.45
C LEU A 95 -0.27 -14.11 6.46
N LEU A 96 0.75 -13.48 7.03
CA LEU A 96 0.95 -12.04 7.00
C LEU A 96 1.96 -11.72 5.91
N SER A 97 1.63 -10.79 5.01
CA SER A 97 2.46 -10.43 3.88
C SER A 97 2.65 -8.92 3.76
N PHE A 98 3.88 -8.49 3.55
CA PHE A 98 4.29 -7.13 3.28
C PHE A 98 4.93 -7.08 1.89
N SER A 99 4.49 -6.15 1.03
CA SER A 99 5.00 -6.03 -0.34
C SER A 99 5.00 -4.58 -0.80
N ILE A 100 6.13 -4.11 -1.31
CA ILE A 100 6.24 -2.78 -1.94
C ILE A 100 5.52 -2.72 -3.30
N VAL A 101 5.22 -3.87 -3.89
CA VAL A 101 4.50 -3.99 -5.16
C VAL A 101 3.05 -4.33 -4.86
N SER A 102 2.32 -3.35 -4.32
CA SER A 102 0.92 -3.51 -3.93
C SER A 102 0.18 -2.17 -4.03
N SER A 103 -1.14 -2.18 -3.81
CA SER A 103 -1.99 -0.99 -3.89
C SER A 103 -1.55 0.17 -3.00
N TYR A 104 -0.85 -0.12 -1.89
CA TYR A 104 -0.35 0.90 -0.95
C TYR A 104 1.18 0.97 -0.90
N GLY A 105 1.88 0.36 -1.86
CA GLY A 105 3.33 0.36 -1.87
C GLY A 105 3.93 -0.26 -0.61
N ASP A 106 4.98 0.35 -0.08
CA ASP A 106 5.68 -0.06 1.15
C ASP A 106 4.87 0.07 2.45
N GLN A 107 3.71 0.74 2.40
CA GLN A 107 2.75 0.86 3.51
C GLN A 107 1.71 -0.26 3.53
N SER A 108 1.79 -1.23 2.62
CA SER A 108 0.80 -2.30 2.54
C SER A 108 1.16 -3.47 3.45
N ALA A 109 0.19 -3.89 4.25
CA ALA A 109 0.19 -5.17 4.92
C ALA A 109 -1.06 -5.96 4.53
N THR A 110 -0.90 -7.25 4.32
CA THR A 110 -1.99 -8.14 3.91
C THR A 110 -2.05 -9.33 4.83
N LEU A 111 -3.18 -9.51 5.50
CA LEU A 111 -3.45 -10.67 6.35
C LEU A 111 -4.34 -11.65 5.60
N TYR A 112 -3.85 -12.86 5.43
CA TYR A 112 -4.59 -14.01 4.94
C TYR A 112 -4.95 -14.91 6.12
N TYR A 113 -6.19 -15.38 6.17
CA TYR A 113 -6.70 -16.27 7.20
C TYR A 113 -7.82 -17.15 6.64
N SER A 114 -8.22 -18.22 7.32
CA SER A 114 -9.34 -19.06 6.91
C SER A 114 -10.39 -19.16 8.02
N PRO A 115 -11.57 -19.77 7.76
CA PRO A 115 -12.55 -20.03 8.80
C PRO A 115 -12.01 -20.89 9.96
N SER A 116 -10.96 -21.67 9.70
CA SER A 116 -10.30 -22.56 10.67
C SER A 116 -9.21 -21.89 11.50
N THR A 117 -8.92 -20.60 11.26
CA THR A 117 -7.97 -19.83 12.06
C THR A 117 -8.48 -19.66 13.49
N ASP A 118 -7.59 -19.86 14.48
CA ASP A 118 -7.90 -19.58 15.88
C ASP A 118 -8.34 -18.12 16.07
N ALA A 119 -9.46 -17.94 16.78
CA ALA A 119 -10.06 -16.63 16.95
C ALA A 119 -9.20 -15.66 17.78
N GLY A 120 -8.47 -16.17 18.78
CA GLY A 120 -7.57 -15.39 19.62
C GLY A 120 -6.35 -14.91 18.84
N VAL A 121 -5.74 -15.80 18.06
CA VAL A 121 -4.64 -15.47 17.15
C VAL A 121 -5.09 -14.41 16.14
N LEU A 122 -6.23 -14.63 15.48
CA LEU A 122 -6.74 -13.70 14.48
C LEU A 122 -7.03 -12.32 15.08
N ALA A 123 -7.61 -12.28 16.28
CA ALA A 123 -7.84 -11.02 16.99
C ALA A 123 -6.53 -10.30 17.34
N SER A 124 -5.51 -11.03 17.79
CA SER A 124 -4.19 -10.47 18.11
C SER A 124 -3.50 -9.87 16.88
N LEU A 125 -3.50 -10.60 15.76
CA LEU A 125 -2.91 -10.12 14.50
C LEU A 125 -3.63 -8.87 13.98
N ARG A 126 -4.97 -8.87 14.03
CA ARG A 126 -5.77 -7.70 13.67
C ARG A 126 -5.48 -6.52 14.57
N ALA A 127 -5.35 -6.73 15.88
CA ALA A 127 -5.06 -5.66 16.83
C ALA A 127 -3.71 -4.99 16.54
N SER A 128 -2.65 -5.78 16.29
CA SER A 128 -1.33 -5.23 15.94
C SER A 128 -1.38 -4.44 14.63
N LEU A 129 -2.04 -4.96 13.59
CA LEU A 129 -2.22 -4.25 12.32
C LEU A 129 -3.06 -2.98 12.46
N GLN A 130 -4.17 -3.04 13.20
CA GLN A 130 -5.07 -1.91 13.42
C GLN A 130 -4.42 -0.79 14.24
N ALA A 131 -3.53 -1.12 15.17
CA ALA A 131 -2.75 -0.14 15.93
C ALA A 131 -1.83 0.70 15.02
N GLN A 132 -1.47 0.19 13.84
CA GLN A 132 -0.65 0.87 12.85
C GLN A 132 -1.47 1.57 11.76
N LEU A 133 -2.79 1.59 11.88
CA LEU A 133 -3.66 2.36 11.00
C LEU A 133 -3.77 3.78 11.52
N GLU A 134 -3.78 4.73 10.59
CA GLU A 134 -4.01 6.12 10.93
C GLU A 134 -5.50 6.35 11.28
N SER A 135 -5.77 7.05 12.38
CA SER A 135 -7.15 7.37 12.78
C SER A 135 -7.71 8.51 11.91
N GLY A 136 -8.32 8.16 10.77
CA GLY A 136 -9.17 9.06 10.00
C GLY A 136 -8.48 10.04 9.03
N GLN A 137 -9.23 10.35 7.97
CA GLN A 137 -9.01 11.37 6.92
C GLN A 137 -7.81 11.27 5.96
N VAL A 138 -6.73 10.54 6.23
CA VAL A 138 -5.55 10.56 5.32
C VAL A 138 -5.77 9.87 3.97
N GLU A 139 -6.71 8.92 3.88
CA GLU A 139 -7.12 8.33 2.60
C GLU A 139 -7.62 9.40 1.60
N ARG A 140 -8.08 10.56 2.11
CA ARG A 140 -8.66 11.66 1.31
C ARG A 140 -7.63 12.66 0.80
N GLN A 141 -6.40 12.68 1.32
CA GLN A 141 -5.35 13.60 0.87
C GLN A 141 -4.40 13.00 -0.18
N ARG A 142 -4.52 11.70 -0.48
CA ARG A 142 -3.62 11.01 -1.42
C ARG A 142 -4.09 11.21 -2.86
N ILE A 143 -3.24 11.83 -3.68
CA ILE A 143 -3.38 11.74 -5.14
C ILE A 143 -2.97 10.33 -5.53
N GLN A 144 -3.84 9.62 -6.24
CA GLN A 144 -3.46 8.37 -6.91
C GLN A 144 -2.72 8.72 -8.20
N VAL A 145 -1.61 8.07 -8.47
CA VAL A 145 -0.92 8.14 -9.76
C VAL A 145 -1.22 6.88 -10.53
N LEU A 146 -1.67 7.05 -11.76
CA LEU A 146 -1.79 5.94 -12.70
C LEU A 146 -0.38 5.58 -13.19
N ARG A 147 0.01 4.32 -13.01
CA ARG A 147 1.28 3.78 -13.51
C ARG A 147 1.03 2.55 -14.36
N LEU A 148 1.89 2.34 -15.35
CA LEU A 148 1.97 1.08 -16.07
C LEU A 148 2.98 0.17 -15.33
N MET A 149 2.51 -0.95 -14.79
CA MET A 149 3.34 -1.98 -14.17
C MET A 149 3.33 -3.21 -15.07
N GLY A 150 4.38 -3.36 -15.89
CA GLY A 150 4.40 -4.38 -16.94
C GLY A 150 3.38 -4.06 -18.04
N SER A 151 2.37 -4.92 -18.20
CA SER A 151 1.24 -4.73 -19.12
C SER A 151 0.03 -4.05 -18.48
N ASP A 152 0.01 -3.91 -17.16
CA ASP A 152 -1.20 -3.57 -16.42
C ASP A 152 -1.15 -2.12 -15.91
N LEU A 153 -2.32 -1.47 -15.87
CA LEU A 153 -2.47 -0.17 -15.22
C LEU A 153 -2.75 -0.38 -13.74
N ALA A 154 -1.95 0.26 -12.89
CA ALA A 154 -2.10 0.23 -11.44
C ALA A 154 -2.14 1.64 -10.87
N PHE A 155 -2.86 1.80 -9.76
CA PHE A 155 -2.82 3.02 -8.95
C PHE A 155 -1.76 2.90 -7.87
N SER A 156 -1.27 4.06 -7.45
CA SER A 156 -0.28 4.16 -6.41
C SER A 156 -0.37 5.50 -5.71
N PRO A 157 -0.16 5.57 -4.40
CA PRO A 157 -0.17 6.84 -3.70
C PRO A 157 1.00 7.72 -4.16
N LEU A 158 0.72 9.00 -4.40
CA LEU A 158 1.72 10.04 -4.56
C LEU A 158 1.68 10.95 -3.33
N PRO A 159 2.75 10.95 -2.51
CA PRO A 159 2.86 11.90 -1.42
C PRO A 159 2.90 13.33 -1.98
N LEU A 160 1.95 14.15 -1.57
CA LEU A 160 1.95 15.58 -1.85
C LEU A 160 2.72 16.29 -0.75
N LYS A 161 3.89 16.85 -1.09
CA LYS A 161 4.44 17.95 -0.29
C LYS A 161 3.67 19.21 -0.66
N ILE A 162 2.82 19.68 0.24
CA ILE A 162 2.07 20.93 0.07
C ILE A 162 2.99 22.06 0.52
N PRO A 163 3.50 22.91 -0.38
CA PRO A 163 4.23 24.11 0.03
C PRO A 163 3.25 25.07 0.71
N ALA A 164 3.71 25.78 1.75
CA ALA A 164 2.99 26.94 2.26
C ALA A 164 2.90 27.98 1.13
N LEU A 165 1.70 28.15 0.57
CA LEU A 165 1.45 28.98 -0.59
C LEU A 165 0.43 30.04 -0.23
N ASP A 166 0.87 31.29 -0.23
CA ASP A 166 0.00 32.45 -0.19
C ASP A 166 -0.29 32.91 -1.61
N LEU A 167 -1.54 32.78 -2.05
CA LEU A 167 -1.94 33.14 -3.41
C LEU A 167 -1.76 34.63 -3.69
N THR A 168 -1.94 35.49 -2.68
CA THR A 168 -1.84 36.94 -2.81
C THR A 168 -0.40 37.40 -3.02
N THR A 169 0.54 36.72 -2.35
CA THR A 169 1.97 37.06 -2.45
C THR A 169 2.65 36.41 -3.66
N ASN A 170 2.15 35.27 -4.13
CA ASN A 170 2.85 34.44 -5.14
C ASN A 170 2.22 34.49 -6.55
N TYR A 171 1.03 35.07 -6.72
CA TYR A 171 0.33 35.17 -8.00
C TYR A 171 -0.29 36.55 -8.18
N ASN A 172 -0.71 36.82 -9.42
CA ASN A 172 -1.37 38.05 -9.80
C ASN A 172 -2.79 38.14 -9.23
N ASP A 173 -3.28 39.36 -9.05
CA ASP A 173 -4.59 39.68 -8.49
C ASP A 173 -5.76 39.06 -9.29
N ASP A 174 -5.57 38.85 -10.59
CA ASP A 174 -6.57 38.23 -11.48
C ASP A 174 -6.73 36.72 -11.27
N LEU A 175 -5.80 36.06 -10.56
CA LEU A 175 -5.93 34.66 -10.21
C LEU A 175 -6.94 34.42 -9.08
N LEU A 176 -7.10 35.35 -8.13
CA LEU A 176 -7.96 35.15 -6.95
C LEU A 176 -9.43 34.89 -7.33
N PRO A 177 -10.07 35.66 -8.23
CA PRO A 177 -11.44 35.35 -8.67
C PRO A 177 -11.55 33.99 -9.36
N VAL A 178 -10.51 33.61 -10.13
CA VAL A 178 -10.46 32.30 -10.82
C VAL A 178 -10.30 31.17 -9.80
N HIS A 179 -9.48 31.37 -8.77
CA HIS A 179 -9.28 30.43 -7.67
C HIS A 179 -10.58 30.14 -6.94
N GLU A 180 -11.32 31.18 -6.53
CA GLU A 180 -12.61 31.03 -5.86
C GLU A 180 -13.62 30.27 -6.72
N ALA A 181 -13.68 30.59 -8.03
CA ALA A 181 -14.54 29.89 -8.97
C ALA A 181 -14.18 28.40 -9.10
N ILE A 182 -12.89 28.06 -9.19
CA ILE A 182 -12.41 26.68 -9.24
C ILE A 182 -12.78 25.95 -7.94
N LEU A 183 -12.53 26.55 -6.77
CA LEU A 183 -12.78 25.92 -5.47
C LEU A 183 -14.26 25.63 -5.25
N LYS A 184 -15.13 26.59 -5.57
CA LYS A 184 -16.59 26.43 -5.49
C LYS A 184 -17.10 25.28 -6.37
N ARG A 185 -16.54 25.12 -7.57
CA ARG A 185 -16.88 24.01 -8.48
C ARG A 185 -16.33 22.67 -8.00
N LEU A 186 -15.09 22.66 -7.50
CA LEU A 186 -14.49 21.46 -6.92
C LEU A 186 -15.22 20.97 -5.68
N GLN A 187 -15.89 21.83 -4.91
CA GLN A 187 -16.67 21.43 -3.74
C GLN A 187 -18.09 20.96 -4.09
N LYS A 188 -18.61 21.33 -5.26
CA LYS A 188 -19.96 20.93 -5.69
C LYS A 188 -20.00 19.43 -6.06
N PRO A 189 -20.90 18.62 -5.47
CA PRO A 189 -21.06 17.22 -5.85
C PRO A 189 -21.42 17.07 -7.33
N ASP A 190 -20.83 16.08 -8.00
CA ASP A 190 -21.09 15.73 -9.41
C ASP A 190 -20.96 16.86 -10.45
N ASP A 191 -20.30 17.98 -10.08
CA ASP A 191 -20.02 19.06 -11.03
C ASP A 191 -18.97 18.63 -12.05
N LYS A 192 -19.24 18.89 -13.32
CA LYS A 192 -18.37 18.55 -14.45
C LYS A 192 -17.71 19.80 -14.99
N GLY A 193 -16.44 19.73 -15.36
CA GLY A 193 -15.72 20.84 -15.96
C GLY A 193 -14.29 20.51 -16.35
N LEU A 194 -13.70 21.37 -17.16
CA LEU A 194 -12.30 21.33 -17.54
C LEU A 194 -11.66 22.67 -17.16
N VAL A 195 -10.53 22.61 -16.45
CA VAL A 195 -9.72 23.77 -16.12
C VAL A 195 -8.37 23.58 -16.80
N ILE A 196 -7.94 24.57 -17.58
CA ILE A 196 -6.65 24.56 -18.27
C ILE A 196 -5.79 25.67 -17.67
N LEU A 197 -4.67 25.30 -17.07
CA LEU A 197 -3.67 26.24 -16.57
C LEU A 197 -2.52 26.33 -17.57
N HIS A 198 -2.33 27.51 -18.16
CA HIS A 198 -1.28 27.76 -19.15
C HIS A 198 -0.41 28.97 -18.75
N GLY A 199 0.80 29.03 -19.31
CA GLY A 199 1.74 30.14 -19.06
C GLY A 199 3.20 29.70 -19.16
N PRO A 200 4.16 30.64 -19.14
CA PRO A 200 5.59 30.36 -19.24
C PRO A 200 6.09 29.34 -18.20
N PRO A 201 7.19 28.58 -18.46
CA PRO A 201 7.78 27.71 -17.46
C PRO A 201 8.19 28.51 -16.21
N GLY A 202 8.10 27.90 -15.02
CA GLY A 202 8.44 28.56 -13.75
C GLY A 202 7.33 29.41 -13.10
N THR A 203 6.19 29.61 -13.75
CA THR A 203 5.04 30.40 -13.23
C THR A 203 4.17 29.69 -12.17
N GLY A 204 4.70 28.69 -11.46
CA GLY A 204 4.00 28.08 -10.33
C GLY A 204 2.82 27.15 -10.67
N LYS A 205 2.45 26.91 -11.94
CA LYS A 205 1.31 26.03 -12.33
C LYS A 205 1.23 24.70 -11.56
N THR A 206 2.34 23.96 -11.49
CA THR A 206 2.39 22.68 -10.77
C THR A 206 2.23 22.87 -9.26
N SER A 207 2.78 23.95 -8.70
CA SER A 207 2.60 24.31 -7.29
C SER A 207 1.15 24.68 -6.97
N TYR A 208 0.48 25.42 -7.86
CA TYR A 208 -0.94 25.75 -7.73
C TYR A 208 -1.84 24.51 -7.81
N ILE A 209 -1.56 23.56 -8.71
CA ILE A 209 -2.29 22.28 -8.75
C ILE A 209 -2.15 21.52 -7.42
N ARG A 210 -0.93 21.43 -6.87
CA ARG A 210 -0.69 20.80 -5.56
C ARG A 210 -1.47 21.49 -4.44
N HIS A 211 -1.50 22.82 -4.44
CA HIS A 211 -2.28 23.61 -3.50
C HIS A 211 -3.79 23.39 -3.66
N LEU A 212 -4.33 23.35 -4.88
CA LEU A 212 -5.74 23.02 -5.09
C LEU A 212 -6.08 21.61 -4.57
N CYS A 213 -5.22 20.63 -4.82
CA CYS A 213 -5.43 19.27 -4.33
C CYS A 213 -5.49 19.17 -2.80
N SER A 214 -4.82 20.07 -2.07
CA SER A 214 -4.90 20.12 -0.60
C SER A 214 -6.17 20.77 -0.05
N LEU A 215 -6.91 21.53 -0.87
CA LEU A 215 -8.12 22.26 -0.44
C LEU A 215 -9.43 21.49 -0.68
N THR A 216 -9.35 20.27 -1.22
CA THR A 216 -10.53 19.44 -1.51
C THR A 216 -10.33 18.04 -0.98
N ASP A 217 -11.41 17.38 -0.57
CA ASP A 217 -11.42 15.99 -0.09
C ASP A 217 -11.81 14.98 -1.17
N LYS A 218 -12.08 15.43 -2.41
CA LYS A 218 -12.45 14.53 -3.51
C LYS A 218 -11.31 13.56 -3.85
N PRO A 219 -11.58 12.33 -4.30
CA PRO A 219 -10.53 11.47 -4.85
C PRO A 219 -9.83 12.15 -6.03
N LYS A 220 -8.50 12.10 -6.06
CA LYS A 220 -7.68 12.74 -7.12
C LYS A 220 -6.86 11.70 -7.85
N LEU A 221 -6.78 11.86 -9.18
CA LEU A 221 -5.95 11.04 -10.05
C LEU A 221 -4.97 11.93 -10.81
N PHE A 222 -3.68 11.61 -10.76
CA PHE A 222 -2.65 12.17 -11.61
C PHE A 222 -2.29 11.17 -12.70
N ILE A 223 -2.38 11.61 -13.95
CA ILE A 223 -2.02 10.84 -15.13
C ILE A 223 -0.70 11.41 -15.64
N PRO A 224 0.43 10.69 -15.48
CA PRO A 224 1.70 11.18 -15.96
C PRO A 224 1.74 11.19 -17.49
N PRO A 225 2.46 12.15 -18.11
CA PRO A 225 2.45 12.35 -19.55
C PRO A 225 3.05 11.18 -20.33
N ASN A 226 3.93 10.39 -19.72
CA ASN A 226 4.50 9.18 -20.33
C ASN A 226 3.46 8.10 -20.66
N LEU A 227 2.27 8.13 -20.04
CA LEU A 227 1.16 7.25 -20.41
C LEU A 227 0.46 7.67 -21.71
N ALA A 228 0.52 8.96 -22.06
CA ALA A 228 -0.11 9.50 -23.27
C ALA A 228 0.80 9.44 -24.52
N LEU A 229 2.09 9.19 -24.33
CA LEU A 229 3.10 9.17 -25.40
C LEU A 229 3.30 7.79 -26.04
N ARG A 230 2.34 6.87 -25.85
CA ARG A 230 2.33 5.54 -26.47
C ARG A 230 1.04 5.31 -27.23
#